data_AF-A0A7M3XXI4-F1
#
_entry.id   AF-A0A7M3XXI4-F1
#
_cell.length_a   1.000
_cell.length_b   1.000
_cell.length_c   1.000
_cell.angle_alpha   90.00
_cell.angle_beta   90.00
_cell.angle_gamma   90.00
#
_symmetry.space_group_name_H-M   'P 1'
#
loop_
_entity.id
_entity.type
_entity.pdbx_description
1 polymer ?
#
loop_
_entity_poly.entity_id
_entity_poly.type
_entity_poly.pdbx_seq_one_letter_code
_entity_poly.pdbx_strand_id
1 'polypeptide(L)'
;MFPPPPPPLLAVQDEVRAAFGWSLGEDQRSAHDLSDCMRSPEPFGVPHWSSEAREVHLEHLASMCRAASRVVVVGAAATVEEVTAASGPGTVFIAADGAAGAVPGHLPLLAVISDLDGGEHLHAAVKRGLVVVLHA
;
A
#
# COMPACT_ATOMS: atom_id res chain seq x y z
N MET A 1 19.71 -17.72 5.75
CA MET A 1 19.63 -16.94 6.99
C MET A 1 20.51 -15.73 6.80
N PHE A 2 19.94 -14.53 6.79
CA PHE A 2 20.73 -13.29 6.69
C PHE A 2 21.44 -13.04 8.04
N PRO A 3 22.66 -12.52 8.05
CA PRO A 3 23.32 -12.11 9.28
C PRO A 3 22.49 -11.01 9.95
N PRO A 4 22.47 -10.94 11.30
CA PRO A 4 21.79 -9.85 11.99
C PRO A 4 22.39 -8.51 11.51
N PRO A 5 21.55 -7.48 11.30
CA PRO A 5 22.05 -6.18 10.89
C PRO A 5 23.03 -5.66 11.95
N PRO A 6 24.12 -4.99 11.54
CA PRO A 6 25.08 -4.47 12.49
C PRO A 6 24.42 -3.48 13.47
N PRO A 7 24.88 -3.40 14.73
CA PRO A 7 24.23 -2.61 15.79
C PRO A 7 23.83 -1.16 15.42
N PRO A 8 24.61 -0.41 14.63
CA PRO A 8 24.25 0.96 14.22
C PRO A 8 22.97 1.06 13.36
N LEU A 9 22.59 -0.01 12.64
CA LEU A 9 21.36 -0.02 11.83
C LEU A 9 20.10 -0.12 12.68
N LEU A 10 20.20 -0.63 13.92
CA LEU A 10 19.09 -0.69 14.85
C LEU A 10 18.95 0.59 15.68
N ALA A 11 20.02 1.38 15.80
CA ALA A 11 20.02 2.61 16.59
C ALA A 11 18.97 3.62 16.12
N VAL A 12 18.78 3.77 14.80
CA VAL A 12 17.74 4.64 14.24
C VAL A 12 16.34 4.18 14.64
N GLN A 13 16.09 2.87 14.70
CA GLN A 13 14.78 2.36 15.12
C GLN A 13 14.53 2.64 16.60
N ASP A 14 15.56 2.51 17.44
CA ASP A 14 15.46 2.80 18.87
C ASP A 14 15.27 4.30 19.14
N GLU A 15 15.92 5.17 18.36
CA GLU A 15 15.71 6.62 18.40
C GLU A 15 14.29 7.01 18.01
N VAL A 16 13.76 6.42 16.93
CA VAL A 16 12.37 6.63 16.49
C VAL A 16 11.40 6.16 17.59
N ARG A 17 11.56 4.94 18.10
CA ARG A 17 10.80 4.40 19.22
C ARG A 17 10.78 5.34 20.42
N ALA A 18 11.95 5.81 20.85
CA ALA A 18 12.08 6.75 21.95
C ALA A 18 11.36 8.09 21.67
N ALA A 19 11.45 8.62 20.45
CA ALA A 19 10.79 9.87 20.06
C ALA A 19 9.25 9.77 20.09
N PHE A 20 8.69 8.61 19.75
CA PHE A 20 7.26 8.34 19.81
C PHE A 20 6.79 7.79 21.17
N GLY A 21 7.70 7.57 22.12
CA GLY A 21 7.38 6.98 23.43
C GLY A 21 6.92 5.53 23.34
N TRP A 22 7.38 4.80 22.33
CA TRP A 22 6.91 3.47 21.96
C TRP A 22 8.04 2.44 22.15
N SER A 23 7.78 1.34 22.85
CA SER A 23 8.76 0.28 23.12
C SER A 23 8.72 -0.85 22.07
N LEU A 24 9.82 -1.60 21.92
CA LEU A 24 9.82 -2.80 21.06
C LEU A 24 8.72 -3.82 21.43
N GLY A 25 8.38 -3.93 22.72
CA GLY A 25 7.29 -4.77 23.18
C GLY A 25 5.92 -4.27 22.74
N GLU A 26 5.74 -2.96 22.58
CA GLU A 26 4.53 -2.37 22.00
C GLU A 26 4.44 -2.61 20.50
N ASP A 27 5.55 -2.56 19.76
CA ASP A 27 5.58 -2.95 18.34
C ASP A 27 5.10 -4.39 18.14
N GLN A 28 5.67 -5.31 18.94
CA GLN A 28 5.32 -6.73 18.87
C GLN A 28 3.86 -6.98 19.24
N ARG A 29 3.36 -6.34 20.32
CA ARG A 29 1.95 -6.44 20.69
C ARG A 29 1.04 -5.91 19.59
N SER A 30 1.33 -4.73 19.06
CA SER A 30 0.54 -4.14 17.97
C SER A 30 0.47 -5.04 16.74
N ALA A 31 1.59 -5.64 16.33
CA ALA A 31 1.63 -6.56 15.20
C ALA A 31 0.85 -7.85 15.46
N HIS A 32 0.94 -8.42 16.66
CA HIS A 32 0.16 -9.59 17.05
C HIS A 32 -1.34 -9.30 17.11
N ASP A 33 -1.73 -8.18 17.73
CA ASP A 33 -3.13 -7.76 17.83
C ASP A 33 -3.74 -7.57 16.44
N LEU A 34 -3.02 -6.92 15.52
CA LEU A 34 -3.45 -6.77 14.12
C LEU A 34 -3.60 -8.14 13.43
N SER A 35 -2.60 -9.01 13.56
CA SER A 35 -2.62 -10.36 12.99
C SER A 35 -3.82 -11.16 13.49
N ASP A 36 -4.12 -11.10 14.80
CA ASP A 36 -5.25 -11.81 15.40
C ASP A 36 -6.59 -11.22 14.95
N CYS A 37 -6.72 -9.90 14.86
CA CYS A 37 -7.92 -9.25 14.31
C CYS A 37 -8.17 -9.66 12.86
N MET A 38 -7.13 -9.73 12.03
CA MET A 38 -7.24 -10.11 10.61
C MET A 38 -7.60 -11.59 10.39
N ARG A 39 -7.50 -12.44 11.42
CA ARG A 39 -7.97 -13.84 11.37
C ARG A 39 -9.47 -13.99 11.61
N SER A 40 -10.15 -12.94 12.07
CA SER A 40 -11.60 -12.93 12.19
C SER A 40 -12.26 -13.08 10.82
N PRO A 41 -13.42 -13.75 10.70
CA PRO A 41 -14.22 -13.74 9.47
C PRO A 41 -14.62 -12.32 9.04
N GLU A 42 -14.71 -11.40 10.00
CA GLU A 42 -15.01 -10.00 9.79
C GLU A 42 -14.02 -9.14 10.60
N PRO A 43 -12.81 -8.90 10.06
CA PRO A 43 -11.79 -8.11 10.75
C PRO A 43 -12.31 -6.71 11.08
N PHE A 44 -12.21 -6.32 12.35
CA PHE A 44 -12.68 -5.03 12.86
C PHE A 44 -14.17 -4.71 12.58
N GLY A 45 -15.01 -5.72 12.31
CA GLY A 45 -16.41 -5.47 11.93
C GLY A 45 -16.55 -4.89 10.51
N VAL A 46 -15.56 -5.11 9.64
CA VAL A 46 -15.56 -4.68 8.24
C VAL A 46 -15.66 -5.92 7.33
N PRO A 47 -16.84 -6.21 6.76
CA PRO A 47 -17.03 -7.42 5.93
C PRO A 47 -16.10 -7.50 4.72
N HIS A 48 -15.68 -6.34 4.19
CA HIS A 48 -14.82 -6.26 3.01
C HIS A 48 -13.37 -6.65 3.31
N TRP A 49 -13.00 -6.79 4.59
CA TRP A 49 -11.67 -7.21 5.01
C TRP A 49 -11.59 -8.72 5.24
N SER A 50 -12.67 -9.47 5.01
CA SER A 50 -12.67 -10.93 5.07
C SER A 50 -11.70 -11.54 4.05
N SER A 51 -11.29 -12.78 4.29
CA SER A 51 -10.40 -13.50 3.37
C SER A 51 -11.05 -13.72 2.01
N GLU A 52 -12.36 -13.98 1.98
CA GLU A 52 -13.15 -14.16 0.77
C GLU A 52 -13.25 -12.86 -0.02
N ALA A 53 -13.56 -11.73 0.64
CA ALA A 53 -13.63 -10.43 -0.03
C ALA A 53 -12.26 -10.03 -0.60
N ARG A 54 -11.19 -10.26 0.17
CA ARG A 54 -9.81 -10.05 -0.31
C ARG A 54 -9.51 -10.83 -1.57
N GLU A 55 -9.88 -12.12 -1.64
CA GLU A 55 -9.63 -12.95 -2.82
C GLU A 55 -10.41 -12.43 -4.04
N VAL A 56 -11.69 -12.08 -3.87
CA VAL A 56 -12.51 -11.49 -4.93
C VAL A 56 -11.89 -10.20 -5.46
N HIS A 57 -11.44 -9.31 -4.57
CA HIS A 57 -10.79 -8.06 -4.97
C HIS A 57 -9.45 -8.29 -5.67
N LEU A 58 -8.67 -9.27 -5.23
CA LEU A 58 -7.40 -9.65 -5.84
C LEU A 58 -7.62 -10.23 -7.25
N GLU A 59 -8.56 -11.16 -7.42
CA GLU A 59 -8.92 -11.73 -8.72
C GLU A 59 -9.40 -10.65 -9.70
N HIS A 60 -10.23 -9.71 -9.22
CA HIS A 60 -10.69 -8.58 -10.02
C HIS A 60 -9.54 -7.66 -10.46
N LEU A 61 -8.66 -7.27 -9.54
CA LEU A 61 -7.47 -6.47 -9.85
C LEU A 61 -6.58 -7.19 -10.86
N ALA A 62 -6.31 -8.48 -10.65
CA ALA A 62 -5.51 -9.28 -11.55
C ALA A 62 -6.14 -9.43 -12.94
N SER A 63 -7.47 -9.52 -13.02
CA SER A 63 -8.21 -9.53 -14.29
C SER A 63 -8.06 -8.22 -15.05
N MET A 64 -8.20 -7.07 -14.38
CA MET A 64 -7.98 -5.76 -14.99
C MET A 64 -6.55 -5.61 -15.51
N CYS A 65 -5.55 -6.06 -14.74
CA CYS A 65 -4.15 -6.06 -15.17
C CYS A 65 -3.91 -6.95 -16.41
N ARG A 66 -4.52 -8.14 -16.47
CA ARG A 66 -4.41 -9.04 -17.63
C ARG A 66 -5.10 -8.52 -18.89
N ALA A 67 -6.20 -7.78 -18.72
CA ALA A 67 -6.95 -7.18 -19.82
C ALA A 67 -6.27 -5.90 -20.36
N ALA A 68 -5.42 -5.26 -19.55
CA ALA A 68 -4.68 -4.07 -19.97
C ALA A 68 -3.64 -4.42 -21.05
N SER A 69 -3.49 -3.51 -22.01
CA SER A 69 -2.39 -3.60 -22.99
C SER A 69 -1.04 -3.29 -22.34
N ARG A 70 -1.04 -2.51 -21.25
CA ARG A 70 0.15 -2.14 -20.49
C ARG A 70 -0.22 -1.80 -19.04
N VAL A 71 0.57 -2.31 -18.10
CA VAL A 71 0.52 -1.91 -16.69
C VAL A 71 1.73 -1.03 -16.38
N VAL A 72 1.51 0.18 -15.88
CA VAL A 72 2.56 1.12 -15.49
C VAL A 72 2.61 1.19 -13.96
N VAL A 73 3.79 0.96 -13.39
CA VAL A 73 4.04 1.10 -11.95
C VAL A 73 4.68 2.46 -11.69
N VAL A 74 4.07 3.24 -10.79
CA VAL A 74 4.46 4.63 -10.49
C VAL A 74 5.15 4.69 -9.13
N GLY A 75 6.42 5.08 -9.11
CA GLY A 75 7.23 5.19 -7.90
C GLY A 75 7.29 6.61 -7.31
N ALA A 76 7.86 6.73 -6.10
CA ALA A 76 7.87 7.94 -5.26
C ALA A 76 8.53 9.22 -5.83
N ALA A 77 9.07 9.17 -7.05
CA ALA A 77 9.69 10.32 -7.73
C ALA A 77 9.07 10.62 -9.11
N ALA A 78 8.07 9.86 -9.53
CA ALA A 78 7.44 10.06 -10.82
C ALA A 78 6.66 11.38 -10.83
N THR A 79 6.81 12.13 -11.92
CA THR A 79 6.08 13.37 -12.16
C THR A 79 4.78 13.13 -12.90
N VAL A 80 3.86 14.09 -12.83
CA VAL A 80 2.60 14.03 -13.60
C VAL A 80 2.87 13.98 -15.10
N GLU A 81 3.91 14.68 -15.57
CA GLU A 81 4.33 14.73 -16.96
C GLU A 81 4.83 13.36 -17.45
N GLU A 82 5.66 12.68 -16.66
CA GLU A 82 6.15 11.32 -16.97
C GLU A 82 5.02 10.31 -16.99
N VAL A 83 4.10 10.36 -16.01
CA VAL A 83 2.93 9.48 -15.98
C VAL A 83 2.01 9.72 -17.17
N THR A 84 1.80 10.98 -17.54
CA THR A 84 0.98 11.37 -18.70
C THR A 84 1.63 10.90 -20.01
N ALA A 85 2.95 11.06 -20.15
CA ALA A 85 3.70 10.56 -21.30
C ALA A 85 3.68 9.03 -21.41
N ALA A 86 3.62 8.33 -20.26
CA ALA A 86 3.47 6.88 -20.20
C ALA A 86 2.04 6.39 -20.46
N SER A 87 1.05 7.28 -20.63
CA SER A 87 -0.33 6.90 -20.93
C SER A 87 -0.52 6.41 -22.37
N GLY A 88 -1.68 5.83 -22.67
CA GLY A 88 -2.03 5.33 -24.00
C GLY A 88 -3.24 4.38 -23.96
N PRO A 89 -3.80 4.00 -25.12
CA PRO A 89 -4.93 3.08 -25.18
C PRO A 89 -4.65 1.79 -24.39
N GLY A 90 -5.61 1.38 -23.55
CA GLY A 90 -5.49 0.16 -22.74
C GLY A 90 -4.41 0.19 -21.65
N THR A 91 -3.84 1.35 -21.33
CA THR A 91 -2.85 1.48 -20.25
C THR A 91 -3.52 1.69 -18.91
N VAL A 92 -3.06 0.96 -17.89
CA VAL A 92 -3.52 1.08 -16.50
C VAL A 92 -2.35 1.36 -15.56
N PHE A 93 -2.64 1.95 -14.40
CA PHE A 93 -1.64 2.41 -13.44
C PHE A 93 -1.79 1.72 -12.09
N ILE A 94 -0.65 1.44 -11.46
CA ILE A 94 -0.54 1.06 -10.05
C ILE A 94 0.49 2.00 -9.44
N ALA A 95 0.17 2.62 -8.31
CA ALA A 95 1.07 3.58 -7.68
C ALA A 95 1.62 3.04 -6.36
N ALA A 96 2.87 3.39 -6.04
CA ALA A 96 3.43 3.20 -4.72
C ALA A 96 3.03 4.38 -3.84
N ASP A 97 2.15 4.11 -2.88
CA ASP A 97 1.90 4.97 -1.74
C ASP A 97 1.60 6.44 -2.14
N GLY A 98 2.40 7.42 -1.72
CA GLY A 98 2.23 8.84 -2.06
C GLY A 98 2.32 9.14 -3.57
N ALA A 99 2.94 8.26 -4.37
CA ALA A 99 3.04 8.41 -5.82
C ALA A 99 1.67 8.37 -6.53
N ALA A 100 0.60 7.96 -5.83
CA ALA A 100 -0.76 8.09 -6.32
C ALA A 100 -1.10 9.54 -6.74
N GLY A 101 -0.46 10.54 -6.12
CA GLY A 101 -0.62 11.95 -6.48
C GLY A 101 -0.10 12.31 -7.87
N ALA A 102 0.86 11.54 -8.41
CA ALA A 102 1.39 11.74 -9.75
C ALA A 102 0.48 11.19 -10.86
N VAL A 103 -0.62 10.50 -10.52
CA VAL A 103 -1.55 9.92 -11.49
C VAL A 103 -2.79 10.82 -11.64
N PRO A 104 -2.92 11.57 -12.76
CA PRO A 104 -4.11 12.36 -13.05
C PRO A 104 -5.41 11.60 -12.87
N GLY A 105 -6.44 12.25 -12.32
CA GLY A 105 -7.73 11.61 -12.00
C GLY A 105 -8.50 11.01 -13.18
N HIS A 106 -8.16 11.40 -14.42
CA HIS A 106 -8.76 10.84 -15.63
C HIS A 106 -8.04 9.56 -16.13
N LEU A 107 -6.88 9.23 -15.57
CA LEU A 107 -6.14 8.01 -15.89
C LEU A 107 -6.59 6.85 -14.98
N PRO A 108 -6.65 5.61 -15.50
CA PRO A 108 -7.13 4.46 -14.75
C PRO A 108 -6.09 3.95 -13.74
N LEU A 109 -6.08 4.54 -12.55
CA LEU A 109 -5.35 4.03 -11.37
C LEU A 109 -6.15 2.88 -10.73
N LEU A 110 -5.61 1.66 -10.78
CA LEU A 110 -6.29 0.45 -10.30
C LEU A 110 -6.08 0.19 -8.82
N ALA A 111 -4.87 0.43 -8.32
CA ALA A 111 -4.49 0.15 -6.94
C ALA A 111 -3.34 1.05 -6.47
N VAL A 112 -3.25 1.22 -5.15
CA VAL A 112 -2.10 1.81 -4.46
C VAL A 112 -1.46 0.75 -3.59
N ILE A 113 -0.14 0.55 -3.73
CA ILE A 113 0.66 -0.34 -2.89
C ILE A 113 1.26 0.52 -1.78
N SER A 114 1.04 0.21 -0.51
CA SER A 114 1.37 1.15 0.58
C SER A 114 1.66 0.47 1.91
N ASP A 115 2.60 1.03 2.66
CA ASP A 115 2.86 0.81 4.09
C ASP A 115 2.16 1.87 4.97
N LEU A 116 1.31 2.70 4.36
CA LEU A 116 0.42 3.71 4.93
C LEU A 116 1.04 5.07 5.30
N ASP A 117 2.19 5.43 4.74
CA ASP A 117 2.84 6.73 5.03
C ASP A 117 2.75 7.80 3.92
N GLY A 118 2.03 7.53 2.82
CA GLY A 118 1.91 8.39 1.63
C GLY A 118 1.10 9.68 1.76
N GLY A 119 0.81 10.09 2.99
CA GLY A 119 0.23 11.38 3.32
C GLY A 119 -1.07 11.70 2.59
N GLU A 120 -1.19 12.93 2.09
CA GLU A 120 -2.43 13.45 1.50
C GLU A 120 -2.86 12.72 0.23
N HIS A 121 -1.90 12.19 -0.54
CA HIS A 121 -2.19 11.51 -1.80
C HIS A 121 -2.76 10.11 -1.57
N LEU A 122 -2.20 9.37 -0.59
CA LEU A 122 -2.79 8.11 -0.15
C LEU A 122 -4.19 8.35 0.44
N HIS A 123 -4.35 9.38 1.28
CA HIS A 123 -5.65 9.73 1.85
C HIS A 123 -6.71 10.04 0.78
N ALA A 124 -6.32 10.79 -0.27
CA ALA A 124 -7.18 11.07 -1.40
C ALA A 124 -7.54 9.80 -2.20
N ALA A 125 -6.60 8.87 -2.36
CA ALA A 125 -6.85 7.58 -3.00
C ALA A 125 -7.86 6.73 -2.22
N VAL A 126 -7.72 6.64 -0.90
CA VAL A 126 -8.67 5.94 -0.01
C VAL A 126 -10.07 6.55 -0.11
N LYS A 127 -10.19 7.88 -0.08
CA LYS A 127 -11.48 8.58 -0.22
C LYS A 127 -12.18 8.31 -1.56
N ARG A 128 -11.43 7.98 -2.60
CA ARG A 128 -11.96 7.59 -3.92
C ARG A 128 -12.39 6.13 -3.98
N GLY A 129 -12.20 5.35 -2.91
CA GLY A 129 -12.50 3.92 -2.86
C GLY A 129 -11.53 3.07 -3.67
N LEU A 130 -10.30 3.55 -3.90
CA LEU A 130 -9.28 2.75 -4.57
C LEU A 130 -8.85 1.56 -3.71
N VAL A 131 -8.50 0.46 -4.38
CA VAL A 131 -7.92 -0.71 -3.71
C VAL A 131 -6.54 -0.32 -3.18
N VAL A 132 -6.33 -0.51 -1.88
CA VAL A 132 -5.02 -0.36 -1.24
C VAL A 132 -4.50 -1.76 -0.94
N VAL A 133 -3.34 -2.09 -1.49
CA VAL A 133 -2.62 -3.34 -1.21
C VAL A 133 -1.56 -3.02 -0.16
N LEU A 134 -1.82 -3.45 1.06
CA LEU A 134 -0.90 -3.26 2.17
C LEU A 134 0.27 -4.21 2.09
N HIS A 135 1.49 -3.70 2.33
CA HIS A 135 2.67 -4.53 2.59
C HIS A 135 3.37 -4.08 3.87
N ALA A 136 4.08 -5.01 4.49
CA ALA A 136 4.85 -4.83 5.72
C ALA A 136 6.18 -5.59 5.59
#